data_AF-A0A4U0H6J0-F1
#
_entry.id   AF-A0A4U0H6J0-F1
#
_cell.length_a   1.000
_cell.length_b   1.000
_cell.length_c   1.000
_cell.angle_alpha   90.00
_cell.angle_beta   90.00
_cell.angle_gamma   90.00
#
_symmetry.space_group_name_H-M   'P 1'
#
loop_
_entity.id
_entity.type
_entity.pdbx_description
1 polymer ?
#
loop_
_entity_poly.entity_id
_entity_poly.type
_entity_poly.pdbx_seq_one_letter_code
_entity_poly.pdbx_strand_id
1 'polypeptide(L)'
;MHSNEFIQFFDGGVEPKLENLGGKGASLVTMTSAGMPVPPGFVVTTAQFDRFMQEAGITGHIHQLLADLDPEDVAEVDKVSAAIREDICSRPVPDDMRAQTIEAYEDLMSRFDAPVPVAVRSSATAEDLPDASFAGQQDTYLWLEGFPAVGEHIRSCWASLYTSRAIIYRLKNNIPNEGLSMAVVVQKMVNAKVSGVAMTLDPANGDRSKITIDASYGVGEMVVSGQVTPDNMVLDKVTLVPITEHIGDKHAELVPDATARSLVEREVDAERRSRRCLTDDELKAVAQMAKRAEKHYKCPQDIEWALDHDLPDGDNLLLLQSRPETVHSAKKSVTAAAPGTGGYASVLGVGSSSPKAPDTAGNAAAGNPGASTSVSGNPASGTAGFSLGSITASLMKASI
;
A
#
# COMPACT_ATOMS: atom_id res chain seq x y z
N MET A 1 24.39 12.36 14.24
CA MET A 1 23.54 11.19 13.92
C MET A 1 24.36 10.23 13.13
N HIS A 2 24.57 9.04 13.67
CA HIS A 2 25.36 8.02 13.00
C HIS A 2 24.44 6.84 12.71
N SER A 3 24.07 6.69 11.43
CA SER A 3 23.53 5.42 10.97
C SER A 3 24.56 4.33 11.26
N ASN A 4 24.08 3.17 11.70
CA ASN A 4 24.89 2.01 12.02
C ASN A 4 24.30 0.78 11.32
N GLU A 5 24.74 -0.41 11.69
CA GLU A 5 24.24 -1.66 11.12
C GLU A 5 22.73 -1.86 11.34
N PHE A 6 22.22 -1.46 12.51
CA PHE A 6 20.84 -1.71 12.95
C PHE A 6 19.88 -0.53 12.76
N ILE A 7 20.42 0.68 12.59
CA ILE A 7 19.64 1.92 12.50
C ILE A 7 20.10 2.74 11.30
N GLN A 8 19.14 3.19 10.48
CA GLN A 8 19.38 4.17 9.43
C GLN A 8 18.37 5.33 9.53
N PHE A 9 18.87 6.54 9.75
CA PHE A 9 18.04 7.76 9.71
C PHE A 9 17.66 8.12 8.27
N PHE A 10 16.47 8.71 8.08
CA PHE A 10 16.02 9.17 6.77
C PHE A 10 16.96 10.21 6.14
N ASP A 11 17.52 11.08 6.98
CA ASP A 11 18.43 12.16 6.62
C ASP A 11 19.90 11.84 6.95
N GLY A 12 20.24 10.57 7.18
CA GLY A 12 21.58 10.15 7.59
C GLY A 12 22.64 10.16 6.48
N GLY A 13 22.27 10.48 5.23
CA GLY A 13 23.19 10.56 4.08
C GLY A 13 23.72 9.21 3.56
N VAL A 14 23.20 8.09 4.08
CA VAL A 14 23.52 6.74 3.62
C VAL A 14 22.54 6.35 2.53
N GLU A 15 23.06 5.81 1.42
CA GLU A 15 22.23 5.35 0.29
C GLU A 15 21.28 4.23 0.74
N PRO A 16 19.98 4.30 0.42
CA PRO A 16 19.02 3.29 0.82
C PRO A 16 19.22 1.99 0.04
N LYS A 17 19.25 0.87 0.76
CA LYS A 17 19.24 -0.48 0.19
C LYS A 17 17.95 -1.19 0.54
N LEU A 18 17.25 -1.71 -0.48
CA LEU A 18 15.97 -2.41 -0.31
C LEU A 18 16.09 -3.61 0.65
N GLU A 19 17.17 -4.38 0.52
CA GLU A 19 17.49 -5.53 1.39
C GLU A 19 17.65 -5.15 2.87
N ASN A 20 18.03 -3.91 3.17
CA ASN A 20 18.27 -3.43 4.54
C ASN A 20 17.05 -2.73 5.15
N LEU A 21 16.26 -2.05 4.32
CA LEU A 21 15.23 -1.11 4.77
C LEU A 21 13.81 -1.51 4.39
N GLY A 22 13.64 -2.55 3.56
CA GLY A 22 12.38 -2.88 2.92
C GLY A 22 11.87 -1.77 2.00
N GLY A 23 10.71 -2.01 1.38
CA GLY A 23 10.12 -1.10 0.39
C GLY A 23 9.84 0.30 0.93
N LYS A 24 9.09 0.38 2.03
CA LYS A 24 8.67 1.66 2.64
C LYS A 24 9.85 2.46 3.17
N GLY A 25 10.72 1.82 3.94
CA GLY A 25 11.91 2.45 4.53
C GLY A 25 12.86 2.99 3.46
N ALA A 26 13.13 2.20 2.41
CA ALA A 26 13.96 2.65 1.29
C ALA A 26 13.32 3.84 0.55
N SER A 27 12.01 3.81 0.33
CA SER A 27 11.29 4.93 -0.30
C SER A 27 11.37 6.21 0.53
N LEU A 28 11.20 6.14 1.85
CA LEU A 28 11.27 7.31 2.75
C LEU A 28 12.65 7.96 2.77
N VAL A 29 13.73 7.15 2.85
CA VAL A 29 15.11 7.65 2.76
C VAL A 29 15.36 8.29 1.38
N THR A 30 14.88 7.65 0.31
CA THR A 30 15.03 8.14 -1.07
C THR A 30 14.34 9.50 -1.25
N MET A 31 13.09 9.61 -0.79
CA MET A 31 12.32 10.86 -0.89
C MET A 31 12.91 11.98 -0.03
N THR A 32 13.40 11.66 1.17
CA THR A 32 14.10 12.62 2.03
C THR A 32 15.36 13.13 1.33
N SER A 33 16.17 12.24 0.76
CA SER A 33 17.38 12.57 0.00
C SER A 33 17.07 13.39 -1.28
N ALA A 34 15.87 13.23 -1.84
CA ALA A 34 15.37 14.00 -2.97
C ALA A 34 14.83 15.39 -2.60
N GLY A 35 14.88 15.79 -1.32
CA GLY A 35 14.35 17.06 -0.83
C GLY A 35 12.82 17.12 -0.83
N MET A 36 12.15 15.97 -0.72
CA MET A 36 10.71 15.93 -0.47
C MET A 36 10.44 16.20 1.01
N PRO A 37 9.29 16.80 1.36
CA PRO A 37 8.95 17.13 2.74
C PRO A 37 8.49 15.88 3.48
N VAL A 38 9.42 15.07 3.97
CA VAL A 38 9.13 13.82 4.70
C VAL A 38 9.28 14.07 6.21
N PRO A 39 8.32 13.66 7.05
CA PRO A 39 8.48 13.74 8.50
C PRO A 39 9.73 12.96 8.95
N PRO A 40 10.54 13.51 9.88
CA PRO A 40 11.77 12.87 10.29
C PRO A 40 11.51 11.54 11.00
N GLY A 41 12.48 10.65 10.90
CA GLY A 41 12.40 9.31 11.44
C GLY A 41 13.66 8.49 11.13
N PHE A 42 13.59 7.23 11.52
CA PHE A 42 14.63 6.24 11.27
C PHE A 42 14.03 4.89 10.95
N VAL A 43 14.86 4.01 10.42
CA VAL A 43 14.52 2.63 10.11
C VAL A 43 15.35 1.73 11.00
N VAL A 44 14.69 0.83 11.71
CA VAL A 44 15.29 -0.37 12.28
C VAL A 44 15.50 -1.36 11.14
N THR A 45 16.76 -1.64 10.82
CA THR A 45 17.13 -2.40 9.63
C THR A 45 16.78 -3.90 9.77
N THR A 46 16.77 -4.60 8.63
CA THR A 46 16.62 -6.06 8.59
C THR A 46 17.73 -6.79 9.36
N ALA A 47 18.94 -6.23 9.43
CA ALA A 47 20.04 -6.80 10.21
C ALA A 47 19.70 -6.93 11.71
N GLN A 48 18.93 -5.99 12.26
CA GLN A 48 18.47 -6.08 13.65
C GLN A 48 17.45 -7.21 13.82
N PHE A 49 16.52 -7.35 12.87
CA PHE A 49 15.56 -8.45 12.87
C PHE A 49 16.27 -9.81 12.74
N ASP A 50 17.14 -9.97 11.76
CA ASP A 50 17.82 -11.24 11.48
C ASP A 50 18.67 -11.69 12.68
N ARG A 51 19.42 -10.77 13.28
CA ARG A 51 20.22 -11.06 14.48
C ARG A 51 19.34 -11.43 15.68
N PHE A 52 18.22 -10.73 15.88
CA PHE A 52 17.26 -11.07 16.94
C PHE A 52 16.69 -12.47 16.73
N MET A 53 16.24 -12.80 15.53
CA MET A 53 15.67 -14.11 15.19
C MET A 53 16.67 -15.26 15.35
N GLN A 54 17.96 -14.98 15.11
CA GLN A 54 19.05 -15.93 15.27
C GLN A 54 19.46 -16.13 16.73
N GLU A 55 19.79 -15.06 17.47
CA GLU A 55 20.25 -15.15 18.86
C GLU A 55 19.14 -15.63 19.80
N ALA A 56 17.88 -15.28 19.49
CA ALA A 56 16.74 -15.85 20.18
C ALA A 56 16.48 -17.30 19.77
N GLY A 57 17.06 -17.83 18.69
CA GLY A 57 16.78 -19.22 18.24
C GLY A 57 15.33 -19.44 17.77
N ILE A 58 14.60 -18.35 17.49
CA ILE A 58 13.22 -18.39 16.96
C ILE A 58 13.22 -19.02 15.56
N THR A 59 14.24 -18.73 14.75
CA THR A 59 14.36 -19.24 13.37
C THR A 59 14.19 -20.76 13.30
N GLY A 60 14.91 -21.50 14.14
CA GLY A 60 14.82 -22.97 14.16
C GLY A 60 13.44 -23.48 14.59
N HIS A 61 12.81 -22.80 15.55
CA HIS A 61 11.48 -23.14 16.04
C HIS A 61 10.40 -22.91 14.96
N ILE A 62 10.47 -21.79 14.23
CA ILE A 62 9.57 -21.49 13.11
C ILE A 62 9.70 -22.54 12.00
N HIS A 63 10.93 -22.92 11.64
CA HIS A 63 11.14 -23.96 10.62
C HIS A 63 10.47 -25.28 11.01
N GLN A 64 10.51 -25.67 12.28
CA GLN A 64 9.86 -26.89 12.77
C GLN A 64 8.33 -26.79 12.71
N LEU A 65 7.77 -25.66 13.14
CA LEU A 65 6.32 -25.44 13.15
C LEU A 65 5.71 -25.36 11.74
N LEU A 66 6.48 -24.89 10.75
CA LEU A 66 5.99 -24.70 9.38
C LEU A 66 6.26 -25.89 8.44
N ALA A 67 7.12 -26.84 8.81
CA ALA A 67 7.62 -27.89 7.90
C ALA A 67 6.51 -28.76 7.29
N ASP A 68 5.52 -29.15 8.08
CA ASP A 68 4.43 -30.05 7.69
C ASP A 68 3.05 -29.37 7.77
N LEU A 69 3.02 -28.02 7.77
CA LEU A 69 1.78 -27.26 7.92
C LEU A 69 0.97 -27.28 6.62
N ASP A 70 -0.24 -27.83 6.68
CA ASP A 70 -1.19 -27.79 5.56
C ASP A 70 -1.82 -26.38 5.45
N PRO A 71 -1.60 -25.63 4.34
CA PRO A 71 -2.19 -24.31 4.16
C PRO A 71 -3.72 -24.31 4.02
N GLU A 72 -4.36 -25.47 3.81
CA GLU A 72 -5.82 -25.59 3.77
C GLU A 72 -6.43 -25.87 5.17
N ASP A 73 -5.63 -26.28 6.17
CA ASP A 73 -6.07 -26.37 7.56
C ASP A 73 -5.92 -25.02 8.27
N VAL A 74 -6.90 -24.14 8.03
CA VAL A 74 -6.92 -22.78 8.59
C VAL A 74 -6.84 -22.79 10.12
N ALA A 75 -7.46 -23.76 10.79
CA ALA A 75 -7.47 -23.83 12.24
C ALA A 75 -6.08 -24.16 12.81
N GLU A 76 -5.33 -25.03 12.13
CA GLU A 76 -3.95 -25.34 12.52
C GLU A 76 -2.99 -24.20 12.18
N VAL A 77 -3.14 -23.59 10.99
CA VAL A 77 -2.39 -22.38 10.62
C VAL A 77 -2.58 -21.28 11.67
N ASP A 78 -3.81 -21.04 12.13
CA ASP A 78 -4.09 -19.99 13.12
C ASP A 78 -3.39 -20.26 14.46
N LYS A 79 -3.33 -21.53 14.91
CA LYS A 79 -2.59 -21.90 16.12
C LYS A 79 -1.10 -21.70 15.96
N VAL A 80 -0.53 -22.16 14.84
CA VAL A 80 0.90 -22.02 14.55
C VAL A 80 1.30 -20.55 14.42
N SER A 81 0.52 -19.78 13.68
CA SER A 81 0.61 -18.32 13.56
C SER A 81 0.64 -17.64 14.93
N ALA A 82 -0.32 -17.95 15.81
CA ALA A 82 -0.38 -17.39 17.15
C ALA A 82 0.85 -17.77 17.99
N ALA A 83 1.29 -19.03 17.94
CA ALA A 83 2.46 -19.51 18.69
C ALA A 83 3.75 -18.80 18.25
N ILE A 84 3.96 -18.64 16.94
CA ILE A 84 5.14 -17.95 16.39
C ILE A 84 5.13 -16.47 16.80
N ARG A 85 3.98 -15.81 16.68
CA ARG A 85 3.84 -14.38 17.02
C ARG A 85 4.09 -14.14 18.51
N GLU A 86 3.57 -15.00 19.38
CA GLU A 86 3.83 -14.94 20.82
C GLU A 86 5.32 -15.15 21.15
N ASP A 87 5.99 -16.09 20.47
CA ASP A 87 7.43 -16.36 20.66
C ASP A 87 8.28 -15.13 20.28
N ILE A 88 7.92 -14.44 19.18
CA ILE A 88 8.59 -13.20 18.76
C ILE A 88 8.35 -12.06 19.76
N CYS A 89 7.10 -11.86 20.20
CA CYS A 89 6.74 -10.73 21.05
C CYS A 89 7.24 -10.86 22.49
N SER A 90 7.30 -12.08 23.02
CA SER A 90 7.68 -12.37 24.41
C SER A 90 9.18 -12.38 24.67
N ARG A 91 10.01 -12.56 23.63
CA ARG A 91 11.47 -12.61 23.80
C ARG A 91 12.10 -11.22 23.88
N PRO A 92 13.06 -11.01 24.80
CA PRO A 92 13.76 -9.74 24.89
C PRO A 92 14.71 -9.57 23.71
N VAL A 93 14.75 -8.35 23.16
CA VAL A 93 15.80 -7.95 22.21
C VAL A 93 17.13 -7.81 22.96
N PRO A 94 18.26 -8.34 22.44
CA PRO A 94 19.58 -8.19 23.06
C PRO A 94 19.90 -6.73 23.43
N ASP A 95 20.52 -6.53 24.60
CA ASP A 95 20.68 -5.22 25.22
C ASP A 95 21.47 -4.23 24.34
N ASP A 96 22.47 -4.71 23.60
CA ASP A 96 23.29 -3.90 22.70
C ASP A 96 22.47 -3.39 21.49
N MET A 97 21.64 -4.24 20.89
CA MET A 97 20.73 -3.87 19.80
C MET A 97 19.65 -2.91 20.31
N ARG A 98 19.04 -3.24 21.46
CA ARG A 98 18.03 -2.42 22.10
C ARG A 98 18.56 -1.03 22.46
N ALA A 99 19.79 -0.92 22.97
CA ALA A 99 20.41 0.34 23.31
C ALA A 99 20.57 1.26 22.09
N GLN A 100 20.95 0.72 20.93
CA GLN A 100 21.06 1.50 19.69
C GLN A 100 19.69 2.02 19.22
N THR A 101 18.62 1.24 19.37
CA THR A 101 17.26 1.69 19.04
C THR A 101 16.77 2.76 20.03
N ILE A 102 17.14 2.68 21.31
CA ILE A 102 16.85 3.72 22.32
C ILE A 102 17.56 5.01 21.94
N GLU A 103 18.86 4.95 21.67
CA GLU A 103 19.66 6.11 21.27
C GLU A 103 19.06 6.79 20.03
N ALA A 104 18.65 6.01 19.02
CA ALA A 104 18.01 6.53 17.83
C ALA A 104 16.66 7.22 18.11
N TYR A 105 15.86 6.65 19.02
CA TYR A 105 14.60 7.25 19.46
C TYR A 105 14.83 8.55 20.23
N GLU A 106 15.78 8.58 21.15
CA GLU A 106 16.16 9.78 21.92
C GLU A 106 16.72 10.88 21.00
N ASP A 107 17.56 10.51 20.02
CA ASP A 107 18.05 11.40 18.97
C ASP A 107 16.91 12.02 18.17
N LEU A 108 15.89 11.23 17.79
CA LEU A 108 14.69 11.74 17.11
C LEU A 108 13.91 12.70 18.01
N MET A 109 13.70 12.34 19.29
CA MET A 109 12.96 13.19 20.24
C MET A 109 13.68 14.52 20.49
N SER A 110 15.03 14.52 20.52
CA SER A 110 15.83 15.73 20.74
C SER A 110 15.68 16.80 19.66
N ARG A 111 15.08 16.47 18.51
CA ARG A 111 14.80 17.41 17.41
C ARG A 111 13.60 18.32 17.67
N PHE A 112 12.86 18.07 18.76
CA PHE A 112 11.62 18.76 19.09
C PHE A 112 11.69 19.34 20.49
N ASP A 113 10.97 20.44 20.73
CA ASP A 113 10.94 21.12 22.04
C ASP A 113 10.28 20.25 23.13
N ALA A 114 9.46 19.28 22.74
CA ALA A 114 8.81 18.32 23.61
C ALA A 114 8.75 16.93 22.94
N PRO A 115 8.61 15.84 23.71
CA PRO A 115 8.39 14.52 23.15
C PRO A 115 7.17 14.50 22.21
N VAL A 116 7.35 13.92 21.03
CA VAL A 116 6.31 13.82 20.00
C VAL A 116 5.91 12.36 19.79
N PRO A 117 4.64 12.10 19.42
CA PRO A 117 4.20 10.76 19.07
C PRO A 117 4.85 10.30 17.75
N VAL A 118 5.00 8.98 17.60
CA VAL A 118 5.57 8.34 16.41
C VAL A 118 4.64 7.26 15.84
N ALA A 119 4.75 7.03 14.54
CA ALA A 119 4.24 5.84 13.87
C ALA A 119 5.34 4.77 13.84
N VAL A 120 4.95 3.52 14.07
CA VAL A 120 5.78 2.33 13.87
C VAL A 120 5.16 1.51 12.75
N ARG A 121 5.86 1.41 11.61
CA ARG A 121 5.33 0.84 10.36
C ARG A 121 6.24 -0.26 9.86
N SER A 122 5.67 -1.41 9.55
CA SER A 122 6.40 -2.51 8.92
C SER A 122 6.86 -2.14 7.50
N SER A 123 8.06 -2.60 7.14
CA SER A 123 8.69 -2.41 5.84
C SER A 123 9.40 -3.70 5.43
N ALA A 124 8.67 -4.62 4.80
CA ALA A 124 9.24 -5.91 4.41
C ALA A 124 10.10 -5.78 3.13
N THR A 125 11.09 -6.67 3.00
CA THR A 125 11.95 -6.75 1.79
C THR A 125 11.21 -7.30 0.58
N ALA A 126 10.17 -8.11 0.80
CA ALA A 126 9.39 -8.79 -0.24
C ALA A 126 8.08 -8.05 -0.60
N GLU A 127 7.82 -6.87 -0.06
CA GLU A 127 6.54 -6.13 -0.24
C GLU A 127 6.31 -5.66 -1.68
N ASP A 128 7.39 -5.40 -2.42
CA ASP A 128 7.37 -4.82 -3.77
C ASP A 128 7.71 -5.81 -4.89
N LEU A 129 7.71 -7.12 -4.61
CA LEU A 129 7.89 -8.11 -5.68
C LEU A 129 6.69 -8.04 -6.66
N PRO A 130 6.92 -7.97 -7.99
CA PRO A 130 5.86 -7.76 -8.98
C PRO A 130 4.68 -8.74 -8.91
N ASP A 131 4.91 -9.94 -8.39
CA ASP A 131 3.93 -11.03 -8.28
C ASP A 131 3.50 -11.31 -6.82
N ALA A 132 4.09 -10.62 -5.84
CA ALA A 132 3.81 -10.83 -4.42
C ALA A 132 3.50 -9.51 -3.71
N SER A 133 2.32 -8.96 -4.01
CA SER A 133 1.78 -7.85 -3.22
C SER A 133 1.36 -8.37 -1.84
N PHE A 134 2.28 -8.28 -0.86
CA PHE A 134 1.95 -8.34 0.57
C PHE A 134 1.25 -7.06 1.06
N ALA A 135 0.99 -6.16 0.12
CA ALA A 135 0.16 -4.98 0.19
C ALA A 135 -1.06 -5.22 1.11
N GLY A 136 -1.21 -4.32 2.10
CA GLY A 136 -2.34 -4.29 3.03
C GLY A 136 -2.40 -5.39 4.09
N GLN A 137 -1.32 -6.15 4.30
CA GLN A 137 -1.25 -7.21 5.34
C GLN A 137 -0.29 -6.89 6.49
N GLN A 138 0.27 -5.68 6.50
CA GLN A 138 1.43 -5.32 7.29
C GLN A 138 1.06 -4.30 8.37
N ASP A 139 1.40 -4.61 9.62
CA ASP A 139 0.96 -3.85 10.78
C ASP A 139 1.56 -2.43 10.79
N THR A 140 0.69 -1.46 11.02
CA THR A 140 1.03 -0.05 11.27
C THR A 140 0.41 0.36 12.59
N TYR A 141 1.21 0.96 13.46
CA TYR A 141 0.79 1.45 14.77
C TYR A 141 1.02 2.95 14.82
N LEU A 142 -0.06 3.69 15.07
CA LEU A 142 -0.06 5.14 15.04
C LEU A 142 -0.09 5.71 16.45
N TRP A 143 0.45 6.92 16.58
CA TRP A 143 0.36 7.72 17.82
C TRP A 143 0.96 7.05 19.05
N LEU A 144 2.13 6.42 18.88
CA LEU A 144 2.86 5.82 19.99
C LEU A 144 3.72 6.86 20.70
N GLU A 145 3.67 6.85 22.03
CA GLU A 145 4.44 7.75 22.87
C GLU A 145 5.34 6.95 23.81
N GLY A 146 6.63 7.30 23.83
CA GLY A 146 7.62 6.68 24.71
C GLY A 146 8.21 5.39 24.16
N PHE A 147 9.50 5.18 24.45
CA PHE A 147 10.23 4.02 23.94
C PHE A 147 9.64 2.66 24.33
N PRO A 148 9.07 2.43 25.53
CA PRO A 148 8.48 1.12 25.85
C PRO A 148 7.41 0.68 24.84
N ALA A 149 6.51 1.60 24.48
CA ALA A 149 5.49 1.34 23.46
C ALA A 149 6.13 1.14 22.08
N VAL A 150 7.08 1.99 21.68
CA VAL A 150 7.76 1.86 20.38
C VAL A 150 8.49 0.53 20.25
N GLY A 151 9.27 0.13 21.26
CA GLY A 151 10.04 -1.11 21.28
C GLY A 151 9.15 -2.36 21.27
N GLU A 152 7.99 -2.31 21.92
CA GLU A 152 6.96 -3.37 21.83
C GLU A 152 6.43 -3.48 20.40
N HIS A 153 6.01 -2.36 19.80
CA HIS A 153 5.40 -2.37 18.48
C HIS A 153 6.39 -2.66 17.35
N ILE A 154 7.69 -2.43 17.55
CA ILE A 154 8.74 -2.94 16.64
C ILE A 154 8.70 -4.48 16.58
N ARG A 155 8.59 -5.15 17.73
CA ARG A 155 8.44 -6.62 17.77
C ARG A 155 7.11 -7.07 17.18
N SER A 156 6.03 -6.33 17.41
CA SER A 156 4.74 -6.62 16.78
C SER A 156 4.80 -6.52 15.25
N CYS A 157 5.50 -5.52 14.70
CA CYS A 157 5.77 -5.45 13.26
C CYS A 157 6.59 -6.65 12.75
N TRP A 158 7.60 -7.11 13.49
CA TRP A 158 8.32 -8.34 13.14
C TRP A 158 7.41 -9.58 13.16
N ALA A 159 6.55 -9.70 14.17
CA ALA A 159 5.57 -10.77 14.29
C ALA A 159 4.52 -10.73 13.15
N SER A 160 4.23 -9.57 12.57
CA SER A 160 3.27 -9.42 11.46
C SER A 160 3.66 -10.19 10.19
N LEU A 161 4.95 -10.54 10.01
CA LEU A 161 5.39 -11.46 8.96
C LEU A 161 4.72 -12.84 9.07
N TYR A 162 4.30 -13.24 10.27
CA TYR A 162 3.80 -14.58 10.58
C TYR A 162 2.31 -14.57 10.91
N THR A 163 1.53 -13.63 10.36
CA THR A 163 0.07 -13.75 10.37
C THR A 163 -0.38 -14.97 9.58
N SER A 164 -1.55 -15.51 9.91
CA SER A 164 -2.10 -16.69 9.23
C SER A 164 -2.23 -16.46 7.72
N ARG A 165 -2.66 -15.26 7.32
CA ARG A 165 -2.76 -14.86 5.92
C ARG A 165 -1.40 -14.85 5.23
N ALA A 166 -0.37 -14.29 5.87
CA ALA A 166 0.97 -14.24 5.32
C ALA A 166 1.60 -15.64 5.21
N ILE A 167 1.40 -16.51 6.20
CA ILE A 167 1.85 -17.91 6.19
C ILE A 167 1.17 -18.68 5.05
N ILE A 168 -0.16 -18.65 4.98
CA ILE A 168 -0.94 -19.33 3.92
C ILE A 168 -0.47 -18.86 2.54
N TYR A 169 -0.32 -17.55 2.36
CA TYR A 169 0.12 -16.99 1.09
C TYR A 169 1.49 -17.55 0.69
N ARG A 170 2.46 -17.58 1.61
CA ARG A 170 3.80 -18.12 1.32
C ARG A 170 3.77 -19.61 0.99
N LEU A 171 3.03 -20.40 1.77
CA LEU A 171 2.89 -21.84 1.53
C LEU A 171 2.23 -22.12 0.17
N LYS A 172 1.13 -21.44 -0.17
CA LYS A 172 0.43 -21.63 -1.46
C LYS A 172 1.28 -21.22 -2.67
N ASN A 173 2.18 -20.25 -2.50
CA ASN A 173 3.05 -19.77 -3.57
C ASN A 173 4.46 -20.40 -3.55
N ASN A 174 4.71 -21.39 -2.70
CA ASN A 174 6.02 -22.03 -2.51
C ASN A 174 7.16 -21.00 -2.28
N ILE A 175 6.86 -19.93 -1.55
CA ILE A 175 7.84 -18.90 -1.19
C ILE A 175 8.64 -19.43 0.02
N PRO A 176 9.97 -19.54 -0.09
CA PRO A 176 10.81 -19.95 1.04
C PRO A 176 10.63 -19.00 2.23
N ASN A 177 10.67 -19.55 3.45
CA ASN A 177 10.76 -18.72 4.66
C ASN A 177 12.17 -18.17 4.88
N GLU A 178 13.18 -18.74 4.21
CA GLU A 178 14.56 -18.25 4.22
C GLU A 178 14.69 -16.93 3.44
N GLY A 179 15.40 -15.96 4.02
CA GLY A 179 15.57 -14.63 3.43
C GLY A 179 14.37 -13.69 3.60
N LEU A 180 13.36 -14.08 4.36
CA LEU A 180 12.27 -13.20 4.77
C LEU A 180 12.73 -12.32 5.93
N SER A 181 12.92 -11.03 5.67
CA SER A 181 13.34 -10.06 6.68
C SER A 181 12.41 -8.86 6.72
N MET A 182 12.28 -8.27 7.91
CA MET A 182 11.43 -7.10 8.15
C MET A 182 12.26 -5.96 8.72
N ALA A 183 12.31 -4.85 7.99
CA ALA A 183 12.69 -3.58 8.57
C ALA A 183 11.46 -2.91 9.21
N VAL A 184 11.70 -2.01 10.15
CA VAL A 184 10.61 -1.27 10.82
C VAL A 184 10.92 0.22 10.78
N VAL A 185 9.99 0.98 10.22
CA VAL A 185 10.07 2.44 10.16
C VAL A 185 9.51 3.03 11.45
N VAL A 186 10.26 3.92 12.08
CA VAL A 186 9.83 4.76 13.20
C VAL A 186 9.85 6.22 12.75
N GLN A 187 8.68 6.83 12.63
CA GLN A 187 8.51 8.14 12.00
C GLN A 187 7.69 9.09 12.88
N LYS A 188 8.07 10.37 12.97
CA LYS A 188 7.27 11.39 13.67
C LYS A 188 5.83 11.43 13.13
N MET A 189 4.84 11.36 14.01
CA MET A 189 3.43 11.50 13.63
C MET A 189 3.12 12.91 13.13
N VAL A 190 2.33 12.99 12.08
CA VAL A 190 1.75 14.26 11.60
C VAL A 190 0.44 14.49 12.32
N ASN A 191 0.29 15.67 12.95
CA ASN A 191 -0.97 16.10 13.54
C ASN A 191 -1.89 16.60 12.42
N ALA A 192 -2.41 15.66 11.63
CA ALA A 192 -3.01 15.97 10.34
C ALA A 192 -4.37 16.67 10.48
N LYS A 193 -4.51 17.85 9.86
CA LYS A 193 -5.84 18.49 9.67
C LYS A 193 -6.62 17.82 8.53
N VAL A 194 -5.91 17.46 7.47
CA VAL A 194 -6.40 16.77 6.28
C VAL A 194 -5.30 15.85 5.80
N SER A 195 -5.66 14.67 5.33
CA SER A 195 -4.73 13.71 4.75
C SER A 195 -5.41 12.91 3.66
N GLY A 196 -4.60 12.16 2.92
CA GLY A 196 -5.14 11.36 1.85
C GLY A 196 -4.10 10.72 0.96
N VAL A 197 -4.56 10.37 -0.23
CA VAL A 197 -3.78 9.64 -1.23
C VAL A 197 -3.78 10.42 -2.54
N ALA A 198 -2.64 10.48 -3.21
CA ALA A 198 -2.50 11.06 -4.53
C ALA A 198 -1.91 10.02 -5.50
N MET A 199 -2.65 9.70 -6.54
CA MET A 199 -2.20 8.84 -7.63
C MET A 199 -1.84 9.68 -8.84
N THR A 200 -0.65 9.47 -9.42
CA THR A 200 -0.21 10.20 -10.62
C THR A 200 -0.74 9.57 -11.91
N LEU A 201 -1.94 9.02 -11.88
CA LEU A 201 -2.77 8.62 -13.01
C LEU A 201 -4.21 8.53 -12.54
N ASP A 202 -5.16 8.40 -13.47
CA ASP A 202 -6.53 8.06 -13.14
C ASP A 202 -6.64 6.54 -12.87
N PRO A 203 -6.93 6.09 -11.63
CA PRO A 203 -7.02 4.67 -11.33
C PRO A 203 -8.22 3.97 -11.97
N ALA A 204 -9.23 4.69 -12.44
CA ALA A 204 -10.39 4.08 -13.08
C ALA A 204 -10.07 3.57 -14.50
N ASN A 205 -9.18 4.25 -15.23
CA ASN A 205 -8.92 3.98 -16.64
C ASN A 205 -7.42 3.93 -17.03
N GLY A 206 -6.51 4.25 -16.11
CA GLY A 206 -5.06 4.26 -16.34
C GLY A 206 -4.54 5.49 -17.08
N ASP A 207 -5.32 6.58 -17.20
CA ASP A 207 -4.91 7.80 -17.90
C ASP A 207 -3.79 8.53 -17.13
N ARG A 208 -2.57 8.45 -17.69
CA ARG A 208 -1.36 9.08 -17.13
C ARG A 208 -1.31 10.59 -17.33
N SER A 209 -2.27 11.18 -18.06
CA SER A 209 -2.41 12.64 -18.17
C SER A 209 -3.11 13.26 -16.96
N LYS A 210 -3.56 12.44 -15.99
CA LYS A 210 -4.31 12.87 -14.81
C LYS A 210 -3.55 12.67 -13.51
N ILE A 211 -3.99 13.38 -12.48
CA ILE A 211 -3.67 13.11 -11.08
C ILE A 211 -5.01 12.99 -10.35
N THR A 212 -5.19 11.89 -9.62
CA THR A 212 -6.36 11.70 -8.77
C THR A 212 -5.95 11.89 -7.32
N ILE A 213 -6.70 12.70 -6.58
CA ILE A 213 -6.44 13.02 -5.17
C ILE A 213 -7.68 12.64 -4.38
N ASP A 214 -7.51 11.74 -3.43
CA ASP A 214 -8.48 11.45 -2.38
C ASP A 214 -8.06 12.18 -1.11
N ALA A 215 -8.99 12.86 -0.44
CA ALA A 215 -8.71 13.63 0.77
C ALA A 215 -9.85 13.55 1.80
N SER A 216 -9.49 13.40 3.08
CA SER A 216 -10.44 13.47 4.21
C SER A 216 -9.81 14.19 5.40
N TYR A 217 -10.64 14.57 6.37
CA TYR A 217 -10.19 15.21 7.60
C TYR A 217 -9.46 14.24 8.53
N GLY A 218 -8.53 14.78 9.32
CA GLY A 218 -7.77 14.02 10.32
C GLY A 218 -6.65 13.17 9.73
N VAL A 219 -6.21 12.18 10.49
CA VAL A 219 -5.15 11.22 10.14
C VAL A 219 -5.63 10.22 9.08
N GLY A 220 -4.74 9.86 8.15
CA GLY A 220 -5.08 9.21 6.87
C GLY A 220 -5.54 7.75 6.94
N GLU A 221 -5.44 7.11 8.11
CA GLU A 221 -5.78 5.70 8.31
C GLU A 221 -7.21 5.38 7.84
N MET A 222 -8.17 6.28 8.09
CA MET A 222 -9.56 6.04 7.69
C MET A 222 -9.76 6.11 6.16
N VAL A 223 -8.93 6.87 5.45
CA VAL A 223 -8.93 6.93 3.98
C VAL A 223 -8.32 5.64 3.43
N VAL A 224 -7.14 5.27 3.92
CA VAL A 224 -6.42 4.06 3.46
C VAL A 224 -7.25 2.82 3.75
N SER A 225 -7.80 2.66 4.94
CA SER A 225 -8.65 1.50 5.30
C SER A 225 -10.03 1.48 4.61
N GLY A 226 -10.41 2.56 3.92
CA GLY A 226 -11.71 2.68 3.24
C GLY A 226 -12.90 2.81 4.19
N GLN A 227 -12.67 3.24 5.43
CA GLN A 227 -13.72 3.45 6.44
C GLN A 227 -14.53 4.72 6.17
N VAL A 228 -13.93 5.73 5.54
CA VAL A 228 -14.62 6.96 5.13
C VAL A 228 -14.64 7.09 3.61
N THR A 229 -15.66 7.76 3.08
CA THR A 229 -15.68 8.20 1.68
C THR A 229 -15.02 9.58 1.61
N PRO A 230 -13.80 9.70 1.05
CA PRO A 230 -13.08 10.97 0.95
C PRO A 230 -13.66 11.85 -0.17
N ASP A 231 -13.25 13.11 -0.19
CA ASP A 231 -13.36 13.92 -1.40
C ASP A 231 -12.46 13.32 -2.47
N ASN A 232 -12.96 13.21 -3.71
CA ASN A 232 -12.23 12.70 -4.86
C ASN A 232 -12.12 13.80 -5.94
N MET A 233 -10.90 14.19 -6.26
CA MET A 233 -10.60 15.23 -7.24
C MET A 233 -9.71 14.65 -8.34
N VAL A 234 -10.12 14.82 -9.60
CA VAL A 234 -9.29 14.45 -10.76
C VAL A 234 -8.81 15.74 -11.43
N LEU A 235 -7.49 15.89 -11.51
CA LEU A 235 -6.85 17.07 -12.08
C LEU A 235 -6.20 16.74 -13.41
N ASP A 236 -6.18 17.72 -14.31
CA ASP A 236 -5.28 17.68 -15.46
C ASP A 236 -3.83 17.83 -14.97
N LYS A 237 -2.96 16.89 -15.33
CA LYS A 237 -1.57 16.87 -14.81
C LYS A 237 -0.74 18.05 -15.33
N VAL A 238 -1.08 18.64 -16.48
CA VAL A 238 -0.34 19.76 -17.05
C VAL A 238 -0.78 21.06 -16.39
N THR A 239 -2.08 21.35 -16.40
CA THR A 239 -2.62 22.63 -15.92
C THR A 239 -2.84 22.67 -14.41
N LEU A 240 -2.92 21.51 -13.75
CA LEU A 240 -3.29 21.33 -12.34
C LEU A 240 -4.67 21.89 -11.99
N VAL A 241 -5.55 21.97 -12.98
CA VAL A 241 -6.93 22.40 -12.81
C VAL A 241 -7.81 21.17 -12.57
N PRO A 242 -8.74 21.20 -11.59
CA PRO A 242 -9.72 20.15 -11.41
C PRO A 242 -10.62 19.98 -12.65
N ILE A 243 -10.75 18.75 -13.11
CA ILE A 243 -11.66 18.33 -14.19
C ILE A 243 -12.97 17.85 -13.58
N THR A 244 -12.87 17.05 -12.51
CA THR A 244 -14.01 16.55 -11.76
C THR A 244 -13.74 16.66 -10.26
N GLU A 245 -14.79 16.97 -9.51
CA GLU A 245 -14.76 17.03 -8.06
C GLU A 245 -16.00 16.29 -7.52
N HIS A 246 -15.77 15.34 -6.63
CA HIS A 246 -16.81 14.64 -5.90
C HIS A 246 -16.57 14.85 -4.40
N ILE A 247 -17.50 15.51 -3.72
CA ILE A 247 -17.41 15.75 -2.27
C ILE A 247 -17.93 14.52 -1.54
N GLY A 248 -17.03 13.86 -0.81
CA GLY A 248 -17.32 12.66 -0.05
C GLY A 248 -18.02 12.97 1.26
N ASP A 249 -18.62 11.94 1.84
CA ASP A 249 -19.41 12.07 3.07
C ASP A 249 -18.56 12.43 4.30
N LYS A 250 -17.30 11.96 4.36
CA LYS A 250 -16.33 12.26 5.42
C LYS A 250 -16.92 12.24 6.84
N HIS A 251 -17.77 11.25 7.16
CA HIS A 251 -18.57 11.25 8.38
C HIS A 251 -17.77 11.20 9.68
N ALA A 252 -16.54 10.70 9.63
CA ALA A 252 -15.66 10.59 10.78
C ALA A 252 -14.24 11.07 10.43
N GLU A 253 -13.52 11.51 11.45
CA GLU A 253 -12.11 11.86 11.40
C GLU A 253 -11.36 11.22 12.57
N LEU A 254 -10.10 10.85 12.33
CA LEU A 254 -9.22 10.31 13.34
C LEU A 254 -8.30 11.42 13.85
N VAL A 255 -8.46 11.80 15.11
CA VAL A 255 -7.77 12.97 15.69
C VAL A 255 -7.06 12.64 17.00
N PRO A 256 -6.01 13.38 17.36
CA PRO A 256 -5.36 13.21 18.64
C PRO A 256 -6.26 13.48 19.83
N ASP A 257 -6.15 12.65 20.85
CA ASP A 257 -6.69 12.91 22.17
C ASP A 257 -5.59 12.96 23.22
N ALA A 258 -5.35 14.15 23.78
CA ALA A 258 -4.30 14.35 24.77
C ALA A 258 -4.56 13.60 26.10
N THR A 259 -5.83 13.28 26.40
CA THR A 259 -6.18 12.56 27.63
C THR A 259 -5.95 11.06 27.47
N ALA A 260 -6.41 10.50 26.34
CA ALA A 260 -6.21 9.09 26.02
C ALA A 260 -4.78 8.78 25.55
N ARG A 261 -4.01 9.81 25.15
CA ARG A 261 -2.67 9.70 24.55
C ARG A 261 -2.67 8.76 23.35
N SER A 262 -3.72 8.87 22.55
CA SER A 262 -3.98 8.03 21.40
C SER A 262 -4.79 8.79 20.36
N LEU A 263 -5.00 8.17 19.20
CA LEU A 263 -5.99 8.64 18.25
C LEU A 263 -7.38 8.18 18.67
N VAL A 264 -8.36 9.06 18.49
CA VAL A 264 -9.78 8.78 18.70
C VAL A 264 -10.58 9.17 17.47
N GLU A 265 -11.55 8.34 17.15
CA GLU A 265 -12.53 8.64 16.11
C GLU A 265 -13.51 9.69 16.64
N ARG A 266 -13.77 10.73 15.82
CA ARG A 266 -14.79 11.75 16.09
C ARG A 266 -15.68 11.91 14.87
N GLU A 267 -16.97 12.11 15.12
CA GLU A 267 -17.92 12.46 14.06
C GLU A 267 -17.61 13.87 13.54
N VAL A 268 -17.57 14.02 12.22
CA VAL A 268 -17.42 15.31 11.57
C VAL A 268 -18.80 15.96 11.47
N ASP A 269 -18.90 17.23 11.86
CA ASP A 269 -20.17 17.94 11.78
C ASP A 269 -20.69 18.07 10.34
N ALA A 270 -22.01 18.16 10.19
CA ALA A 270 -22.69 18.15 8.91
C ALA A 270 -22.26 19.30 7.97
N GLU A 271 -21.88 20.46 8.54
CA GLU A 271 -21.42 21.61 7.75
C GLU A 271 -20.07 21.29 7.09
N ARG A 272 -19.10 20.77 7.86
CA ARG A 272 -17.79 20.34 7.34
C ARG A 272 -17.90 19.19 6.34
N ARG A 273 -18.75 18.19 6.59
CA ARG A 273 -18.96 17.04 5.68
C ARG A 273 -19.33 17.47 4.26
N SER A 274 -20.17 18.50 4.15
CA SER A 274 -20.66 19.04 2.87
C SER A 274 -19.65 19.90 2.10
N ARG A 275 -18.48 20.19 2.69
CA ARG A 275 -17.44 21.03 2.09
C ARG A 275 -16.26 20.19 1.60
N ARG A 276 -15.56 20.74 0.60
CA ARG A 276 -14.25 20.22 0.19
C ARG A 276 -13.25 20.47 1.32
N CYS A 277 -12.49 19.45 1.69
CA CYS A 277 -11.50 19.54 2.77
C CYS A 277 -10.23 20.29 2.38
N LEU A 278 -9.93 20.39 1.07
CA LEU A 278 -8.79 21.14 0.54
C LEU A 278 -9.21 22.47 -0.09
N THR A 279 -8.39 23.50 0.14
CA THR A 279 -8.42 24.74 -0.66
C THR A 279 -7.83 24.49 -2.06
N ASP A 280 -8.04 25.43 -3.00
CA ASP A 280 -7.46 25.31 -4.35
C ASP A 280 -5.93 25.29 -4.34
N ASP A 281 -5.30 26.03 -3.42
CA ASP A 281 -3.84 26.12 -3.33
C ASP A 281 -3.25 24.87 -2.67
N GLU A 282 -3.88 24.32 -1.64
CA GLU A 282 -3.50 23.02 -1.06
C GLU A 282 -3.64 21.89 -2.07
N LEU A 283 -4.75 21.86 -2.83
CA LEU A 283 -4.97 20.85 -3.88
C LEU A 283 -3.87 20.89 -4.95
N LYS A 284 -3.49 22.09 -5.41
CA LYS A 284 -2.37 22.28 -6.34
C LYS A 284 -1.05 21.86 -5.71
N ALA A 285 -0.80 22.16 -4.44
CA ALA A 285 0.42 21.79 -3.74
C ALA A 285 0.58 20.26 -3.67
N VAL A 286 -0.49 19.54 -3.31
CA VAL A 286 -0.52 18.06 -3.33
C VAL A 286 -0.21 17.53 -4.73
N ALA A 287 -0.86 18.07 -5.77
CA ALA A 287 -0.62 17.66 -7.15
C ALA A 287 0.82 17.93 -7.62
N GLN A 288 1.42 19.05 -7.21
CA GLN A 288 2.81 19.39 -7.52
C GLN A 288 3.80 18.44 -6.81
N MET A 289 3.56 18.15 -5.53
CA MET A 289 4.34 17.16 -4.79
C MET A 289 4.25 15.78 -5.47
N ALA A 290 3.06 15.36 -5.89
CA ALA A 290 2.87 14.10 -6.58
C ALA A 290 3.66 14.01 -7.90
N LYS A 291 3.65 15.09 -8.71
CA LYS A 291 4.47 15.18 -9.93
C LYS A 291 5.97 15.12 -9.65
N ARG A 292 6.44 15.72 -8.55
CA ARG A 292 7.85 15.67 -8.16
C ARG A 292 8.27 14.24 -7.84
N ALA A 293 7.45 13.50 -7.10
CA ALA A 293 7.69 12.09 -6.79
C ALA A 293 7.69 11.22 -8.07
N GLU A 294 6.67 11.34 -8.94
CA GLU A 294 6.64 10.63 -10.23
C GLU A 294 7.85 10.96 -11.11
N LYS A 295 8.26 12.23 -11.16
CA LYS A 295 9.47 12.64 -11.91
C LYS A 295 10.73 11.98 -11.35
N HIS A 296 10.83 11.86 -10.03
CA HIS A 296 11.96 11.23 -9.37
C HIS A 296 12.02 9.72 -9.69
N TYR A 297 10.92 9.01 -9.50
CA TYR A 297 10.84 7.56 -9.72
C TYR A 297 10.69 7.13 -11.18
N LYS A 298 10.33 8.07 -12.07
CA LYS A 298 10.13 7.87 -13.52
C LYS A 298 9.02 6.86 -13.86
N CYS A 299 8.11 6.62 -12.91
CA CYS A 299 6.91 5.81 -13.10
C CYS A 299 5.76 6.39 -12.29
N PRO A 300 4.50 6.08 -12.64
CA PRO A 300 3.36 6.55 -11.88
C PRO A 300 3.46 6.11 -10.41
N GLN A 301 3.07 7.00 -9.51
CA GLN A 301 3.17 6.80 -8.08
C GLN A 301 1.79 6.82 -7.43
N ASP A 302 1.70 6.07 -6.34
CA ASP A 302 0.68 6.12 -5.30
C ASP A 302 1.33 6.71 -4.04
N ILE A 303 0.80 7.83 -3.54
CA ILE A 303 1.46 8.70 -2.56
C ILE A 303 0.52 9.00 -1.42
N GLU A 304 0.91 8.65 -0.21
CA GLU A 304 0.24 9.09 1.01
C GLU A 304 0.78 10.45 1.45
N TRP A 305 -0.10 11.34 1.85
CA TRP A 305 0.24 12.70 2.26
C TRP A 305 -0.64 13.22 3.38
N ALA A 306 -0.14 14.22 4.09
CA ALA A 306 -0.90 14.93 5.12
C ALA A 306 -0.55 16.42 5.16
N LEU A 307 -1.53 17.22 5.54
CA LEU A 307 -1.37 18.61 5.93
C LEU A 307 -1.29 18.68 7.46
N ASP A 308 -0.12 19.05 7.99
CA ASP A 308 0.13 19.18 9.42
C ASP A 308 -0.55 20.44 9.99
N HIS A 309 -1.22 20.31 11.14
CA HIS A 309 -1.84 21.42 11.85
C HIS A 309 -0.78 22.32 12.52
N ASP A 310 0.37 21.77 12.91
CA ASP A 310 1.36 22.43 13.75
C ASP A 310 2.40 23.21 12.92
N LEU A 311 2.44 22.97 11.60
CA LEU A 311 3.34 23.66 10.67
C LEU A 311 2.66 24.86 9.99
N PRO A 312 3.42 25.91 9.64
CA PRO A 312 2.86 27.07 8.96
C PRO A 312 2.36 26.69 7.56
N ASP A 313 1.36 27.43 7.08
CA ASP A 313 0.82 27.25 5.73
C ASP A 313 1.92 27.42 4.67
N GLY A 314 1.96 26.48 3.73
CA GLY A 314 3.00 26.39 2.70
C GLY A 314 4.11 25.40 3.02
N ASP A 315 4.38 25.15 4.31
CA ASP A 315 5.35 24.15 4.78
C ASP A 315 4.66 22.92 5.41
N ASN A 316 3.34 22.99 5.59
CA ASN A 316 2.55 21.96 6.27
C ASN A 316 2.23 20.73 5.42
N LEU A 317 2.53 20.72 4.12
CA LEU A 317 2.33 19.54 3.28
C LEU A 317 3.50 18.57 3.41
N LEU A 318 3.21 17.37 3.92
CA LEU A 318 4.17 16.32 4.18
C LEU A 318 3.85 15.05 3.35
N LEU A 319 4.90 14.44 2.78
CA LEU A 319 4.84 13.13 2.13
C LEU A 319 5.06 12.03 3.17
N LEU A 320 4.08 11.13 3.31
CA LEU A 320 4.10 10.04 4.30
C LEU A 320 4.57 8.71 3.70
N GLN A 321 4.32 8.48 2.42
CA GLN A 321 4.76 7.30 1.68
C GLN A 321 4.70 7.57 0.18
N SER A 322 5.55 6.91 -0.60
CA SER A 322 5.43 6.85 -2.07
C SER A 322 5.77 5.44 -2.54
N ARG A 323 4.97 4.89 -3.44
CA ARG A 323 5.25 3.60 -4.09
C ARG A 323 4.83 3.62 -5.56
N PRO A 324 5.41 2.77 -6.41
CA PRO A 324 4.93 2.60 -7.78
C PRO A 324 3.47 2.16 -7.84
N GLU A 325 2.69 2.71 -8.78
CA GLU A 325 1.36 2.18 -9.09
C GLU A 325 1.50 0.88 -9.91
N THR A 326 0.87 -0.19 -9.44
CA THR A 326 1.07 -1.56 -9.97
C THR A 326 -0.12 -2.09 -10.78
N VAL A 327 -1.34 -1.60 -10.58
CA VAL A 327 -2.57 -2.15 -11.19
C VAL A 327 -2.60 -1.94 -12.70
N HIS A 328 -2.29 -0.74 -13.18
CA HIS A 328 -2.28 -0.43 -14.62
C HIS A 328 -0.92 -0.63 -15.27
N SER A 329 0.16 -0.58 -14.50
CA SER A 329 1.50 -0.93 -15.01
C SER A 329 1.64 -2.42 -15.29
N ALA A 330 1.04 -3.31 -14.49
CA ALA A 330 1.01 -4.76 -14.75
C ALA A 330 0.17 -5.14 -15.98
N LYS A 331 -0.93 -4.43 -16.28
CA LYS A 331 -1.73 -4.68 -17.50
C LYS A 331 -0.97 -4.45 -18.80
N LYS A 332 0.14 -3.71 -18.78
CA LYS A 332 1.00 -3.46 -19.96
C LYS A 332 2.12 -4.50 -20.14
N SER A 333 2.33 -5.46 -19.23
CA SER A 333 3.43 -6.43 -19.34
C SER A 333 3.10 -7.71 -20.12
N VAL A 334 1.92 -7.83 -20.72
CA VAL A 334 1.69 -8.88 -21.75
C VAL A 334 2.37 -8.44 -23.05
N THR A 335 3.68 -8.64 -23.13
CA THR A 335 4.43 -8.47 -24.37
C THR A 335 3.86 -9.37 -25.46
N ALA A 336 3.45 -8.73 -26.56
CA ALA A 336 3.08 -9.38 -27.80
C ALA A 336 4.18 -10.38 -28.24
N ALA A 337 3.76 -11.57 -28.63
CA ALA A 337 4.63 -12.57 -29.22
C ALA A 337 5.40 -11.97 -30.41
N ALA A 338 6.71 -12.18 -30.42
CA ALA A 338 7.59 -11.75 -31.51
C ALA A 338 7.15 -12.36 -32.85
N PRO A 339 7.22 -11.63 -33.98
CA PRO A 339 7.01 -12.23 -35.29
C PRO A 339 8.16 -13.19 -35.58
N GLY A 340 7.83 -14.45 -35.85
CA GLY A 340 8.78 -15.50 -36.20
C GLY A 340 9.60 -15.11 -37.44
N THR A 341 10.91 -15.25 -37.31
CA THR A 341 11.89 -15.16 -38.39
C THR A 341 11.70 -16.30 -39.40
N GLY A 342 11.24 -15.99 -40.60
CA GLY A 342 11.26 -16.87 -41.77
C GLY A 342 12.02 -16.20 -42.92
N GLY A 343 13.16 -16.77 -43.28
CA GLY A 343 14.13 -16.20 -44.19
C GLY A 343 13.68 -16.07 -45.66
N TYR A 344 14.38 -15.16 -46.34
CA TYR A 344 14.26 -14.83 -47.75
C TYR A 344 14.68 -15.99 -48.67
N ALA A 345 13.85 -16.31 -49.67
CA ALA A 345 14.32 -16.82 -50.97
C ALA A 345 13.32 -16.45 -52.08
N SER A 346 13.85 -15.73 -53.06
CA SER A 346 13.28 -15.30 -54.33
C SER A 346 12.78 -16.43 -55.23
N VAL A 347 11.77 -16.16 -56.08
CA VAL A 347 11.84 -16.24 -57.56
C VAL A 347 10.43 -16.09 -58.19
N LEU A 348 10.32 -15.04 -59.03
CA LEU A 348 9.58 -14.86 -60.29
C LEU A 348 8.45 -15.86 -60.68
N GLY A 349 7.31 -15.30 -61.13
CA GLY A 349 6.59 -15.88 -62.28
C GLY A 349 5.06 -15.95 -62.19
N VAL A 350 4.40 -14.96 -62.81
CA VAL A 350 3.24 -15.07 -63.74
C VAL A 350 2.22 -16.20 -63.54
N GLY A 351 0.93 -15.83 -63.48
CA GLY A 351 -0.12 -16.61 -64.16
C GLY A 351 -1.40 -16.92 -63.38
N SER A 352 -2.42 -16.08 -63.60
CA SER A 352 -3.81 -16.43 -63.92
C SER A 352 -4.57 -17.57 -63.22
N SER A 353 -5.83 -17.24 -62.93
CA SER A 353 -7.06 -18.05 -63.06
C SER A 353 -7.64 -18.70 -61.80
N SER A 354 -8.79 -18.17 -61.38
CA SER A 354 -9.89 -18.94 -60.76
C SER A 354 -10.42 -19.99 -61.76
N PRO A 355 -11.15 -21.06 -61.36
CA PRO A 355 -12.55 -20.87 -60.91
C PRO A 355 -13.12 -21.93 -59.92
N LYS A 356 -14.27 -21.53 -59.33
CA LYS A 356 -15.50 -22.28 -58.96
C LYS A 356 -15.44 -23.74 -58.46
N ALA A 357 -15.94 -23.94 -57.22
CA ALA A 357 -17.16 -24.69 -56.77
C ALA A 357 -17.72 -25.83 -57.67
N PRO A 358 -18.56 -26.80 -57.19
CA PRO A 358 -19.49 -26.70 -56.04
C PRO A 358 -19.87 -28.03 -55.30
N ASP A 359 -20.91 -27.95 -54.45
CA ASP A 359 -21.94 -28.97 -54.17
C ASP A 359 -21.56 -30.26 -53.39
N THR A 360 -22.37 -30.89 -52.52
CA THR A 360 -23.80 -30.81 -52.15
C THR A 360 -24.08 -31.75 -50.95
N ALA A 361 -25.22 -31.49 -50.26
CA ALA A 361 -26.13 -32.45 -49.58
C ALA A 361 -25.61 -33.31 -48.41
N GLY A 362 -26.34 -33.66 -47.37
CA GLY A 362 -27.74 -33.60 -46.90
C GLY A 362 -27.69 -34.28 -45.50
N ASN A 363 -28.70 -34.41 -44.64
CA ASN A 363 -30.14 -34.36 -44.72
C ASN A 363 -30.68 -34.44 -43.25
N ALA A 364 -31.87 -33.88 -43.02
CA ALA A 364 -32.97 -34.18 -42.08
C ALA A 364 -32.83 -35.25 -40.95
N ALA A 365 -33.61 -35.30 -39.86
CA ALA A 365 -34.63 -34.47 -39.17
C ALA A 365 -35.20 -35.30 -37.98
N ALA A 366 -36.02 -34.63 -37.14
CA ALA A 366 -37.05 -35.15 -36.20
C ALA A 366 -36.56 -35.76 -34.85
N GLY A 367 -37.22 -35.54 -33.71
CA GLY A 367 -38.48 -34.86 -33.40
C GLY A 367 -38.71 -34.74 -31.87
N ASN A 368 -39.57 -33.79 -31.49
CA ASN A 368 -40.15 -33.51 -30.14
C ASN A 368 -41.30 -34.54 -29.85
N PRO A 369 -42.12 -34.55 -28.76
CA PRO A 369 -42.44 -33.49 -27.78
C PRO A 369 -42.74 -33.91 -26.31
N GLY A 370 -43.03 -32.93 -25.43
CA GLY A 370 -43.75 -33.16 -24.17
C GLY A 370 -43.81 -31.93 -23.25
N ALA A 371 -45.01 -31.38 -23.03
CA ALA A 371 -45.30 -30.10 -22.37
C ALA A 371 -45.91 -30.25 -20.96
N SER A 372 -45.85 -29.21 -20.12
CA SER A 372 -47.05 -28.49 -19.59
C SER A 372 -46.72 -27.37 -18.58
N THR A 373 -47.32 -26.18 -18.85
CA THR A 373 -48.00 -25.18 -17.98
C THR A 373 -47.52 -24.90 -16.54
N SER A 374 -47.56 -23.70 -15.94
CA SER A 374 -48.02 -22.33 -16.26
C SER A 374 -47.78 -21.47 -15.00
N VAL A 375 -47.64 -20.14 -15.14
CA VAL A 375 -48.36 -19.07 -14.38
C VAL A 375 -47.53 -17.77 -14.38
N SER A 376 -48.25 -16.70 -14.71
CA SER A 376 -47.89 -15.29 -14.86
C SER A 376 -47.51 -14.57 -13.57
N GLY A 377 -46.54 -13.64 -13.66
CA GLY A 377 -46.28 -12.61 -12.67
C GLY A 377 -45.37 -11.51 -13.23
N ASN A 378 -45.96 -10.34 -13.48
CA ASN A 378 -45.34 -9.10 -13.97
C ASN A 378 -44.40 -8.49 -12.90
N PRO A 379 -43.18 -7.99 -13.21
CA PRO A 379 -42.51 -7.07 -12.31
C PRO A 379 -42.50 -5.64 -12.86
N ALA A 380 -42.89 -4.73 -11.97
CA ALA A 380 -42.81 -3.30 -12.11
C ALA A 380 -41.37 -2.81 -12.30
N SER A 381 -41.26 -1.70 -13.01
CA SER A 381 -40.08 -0.86 -13.17
C SER A 381 -39.46 -0.47 -11.83
N GLY A 382 -38.23 -0.91 -11.60
CA GLY A 382 -37.34 -0.42 -10.55
C GLY A 382 -36.01 -0.01 -11.19
N THR A 383 -35.80 1.28 -11.38
CA THR A 383 -34.49 1.85 -11.72
C THR A 383 -33.59 1.72 -10.50
N ALA A 384 -32.79 0.66 -10.44
CA ALA A 384 -31.67 0.55 -9.53
C ALA A 384 -30.51 1.38 -10.10
N GLY A 385 -30.27 2.55 -9.50
CA GLY A 385 -29.05 3.31 -9.71
C GLY A 385 -27.86 2.51 -9.17
N PHE A 386 -26.93 2.18 -10.05
CA PHE A 386 -25.64 1.62 -9.68
C PHE A 386 -24.82 2.72 -8.98
N SER A 387 -24.54 2.53 -7.70
CA SER A 387 -23.64 3.40 -6.92
C SER A 387 -22.18 3.08 -7.27
N LEU A 388 -21.43 4.07 -7.74
CA LEU A 388 -19.99 3.97 -8.03
C LEU A 388 -19.12 3.72 -6.79
N GLY A 389 -19.66 3.88 -5.58
CA GLY A 389 -18.89 3.77 -4.32
C GLY A 389 -18.36 2.37 -3.99
N SER A 390 -18.88 1.30 -4.62
CA SER A 390 -18.39 -0.07 -4.39
C SER A 390 -17.15 -0.42 -5.22
N ILE A 391 -16.88 0.31 -6.29
CA ILE A 391 -15.74 0.05 -7.19
C ILE A 391 -14.46 0.67 -6.61
N THR A 392 -14.55 1.84 -5.96
CA THR A 392 -13.41 2.52 -5.31
C THR A 392 -12.88 1.73 -4.10
N ALA A 393 -13.75 1.18 -3.24
CA ALA A 393 -13.30 0.36 -2.10
C ALA A 393 -12.61 -0.96 -2.53
N SER A 394 -13.02 -1.52 -3.67
CA SER A 394 -12.43 -2.74 -4.22
C SER A 394 -11.09 -2.48 -4.92
N LEU A 395 -10.94 -1.32 -5.56
CA LEU A 395 -9.67 -0.88 -6.17
C LEU A 395 -8.66 -0.38 -5.13
N MET A 396 -9.10 0.23 -4.03
CA MET A 396 -8.25 0.55 -2.88
C MET A 396 -7.68 -0.74 -2.25
N LYS A 397 -8.48 -1.78 -2.01
CA LYS A 397 -7.97 -3.06 -1.48
C LYS A 397 -7.02 -3.83 -2.41
N ALA A 398 -7.02 -3.54 -3.71
CA ALA A 398 -6.06 -4.06 -4.68
C ALA A 398 -4.83 -3.15 -4.85
N SER A 399 -4.87 -1.96 -4.26
CA SER A 399 -3.83 -0.93 -4.30
C SER A 399 -3.40 -0.51 -2.89
N ILE A 400 -3.50 -1.38 -1.87
CA ILE A 400 -3.03 -1.14 -0.49
C ILE A 400 -2.19 -2.30 -0.08
#